data_AF-D7REL7-F1
#
_entry.id   AF-D7REL7-F1
#
_cell.length_a   1.000
_cell.length_b   1.000
_cell.length_c   1.000
_cell.angle_alpha   90.00
_cell.angle_beta   90.00
_cell.angle_gamma   90.00
#
_symmetry.space_group_name_H-M   'P 1'
#
loop_
_entity.id
_entity.type
_entity.pdbx_description
1 polymer ?
#
loop_
_entity_poly.entity_id
_entity_poly.type
_entity_poly.pdbx_seq_one_letter_code
_entity_poly.pdbx_strand_id
1 'polypeptide(L)'
;MPINIPTHLPAKQVLESEHIFVMDESRAFHQDIRPQKIIILNLMPKKIQTETQLLRLLGNSPLQVHFTFLIPSTHTPKNTAREHLDEFYTTFSNIRHKRFDGMIITGAPIEHLAF
;
A
#
# COMPACT_ATOMS: atom_id res chain seq x y z
N MET A 1 -4.69 9.17 12.14
CA MET A 1 -6.15 8.99 12.33
C MET A 1 -6.63 10.17 13.13
N PRO A 2 -7.77 10.76 12.76
CA PRO A 2 -8.37 11.82 13.56
C PRO A 2 -8.72 11.30 14.95
N ILE A 3 -8.49 12.13 15.97
CA ILE A 3 -8.90 11.82 17.34
C ILE A 3 -10.36 12.25 17.46
N ASN A 4 -11.20 11.33 17.95
CA ASN A 4 -12.60 11.60 18.21
C ASN A 4 -12.71 12.32 19.55
N ILE A 5 -13.23 13.55 19.56
CA ILE A 5 -13.44 14.31 20.80
C ILE A 5 -14.85 14.88 20.85
N PRO A 6 -15.43 15.08 22.04
CA PRO A 6 -16.71 15.73 22.21
C PRO A 6 -16.71 17.14 21.57
N THR A 7 -17.81 17.49 20.91
CA THR A 7 -17.98 18.76 20.16
C THR A 7 -17.67 20.01 20.97
N HIS A 8 -17.86 19.95 22.30
CA HIS A 8 -17.66 21.06 23.22
C HIS A 8 -16.33 21.01 24.00
N LEU A 9 -15.40 20.11 23.65
CA LEU A 9 -14.11 20.03 24.35
C LEU A 9 -13.25 21.27 24.02
N PRO A 10 -12.84 22.07 25.02
CA PRO A 10 -12.02 23.28 24.79
C PRO A 10 -10.68 22.99 24.09
N ALA A 11 -10.16 21.77 24.27
CA ALA A 11 -8.93 21.31 23.62
C ALA A 11 -9.01 21.28 22.08
N LYS A 12 -10.22 21.32 21.49
CA LYS A 12 -10.40 21.35 20.03
C LYS A 12 -9.63 22.49 19.37
N GLN A 13 -9.77 23.71 19.89
CA GLN A 13 -9.13 24.90 19.33
C GLN A 13 -7.59 24.85 19.46
N VAL A 14 -7.08 24.24 20.53
CA VAL A 14 -5.64 24.06 20.76
C VAL A 14 -5.08 23.01 19.80
N LEU A 15 -5.76 21.88 19.63
CA LEU A 15 -5.31 20.82 18.73
C LEU A 15 -5.39 21.23 17.25
N GLU A 16 -6.42 21.99 16.86
CA GLU A 16 -6.54 22.55 15.51
C GLU A 16 -5.41 23.55 15.19
N SER A 17 -4.96 24.34 16.17
CA SER A 17 -3.84 25.27 15.99
C SER A 17 -2.47 24.58 15.92
N GLU A 18 -2.37 23.36 16.47
CA GLU A 18 -1.19 22.48 16.37
C GLU A 18 -1.19 21.60 15.10
N HIS A 19 -2.12 21.83 14.16
CA HIS A 19 -2.35 21.00 12.96
C HIS A 19 -2.71 19.54 13.25
N ILE A 20 -3.17 19.25 14.47
CA ILE A 20 -3.69 17.94 14.83
C ILE A 20 -5.12 17.86 14.31
N PHE A 21 -5.39 16.88 13.44
CA PHE A 21 -6.69 16.74 12.81
C PHE A 21 -7.73 16.23 13.82
N VAL A 22 -8.59 17.14 14.29
CA VAL A 22 -9.67 16.84 15.22
C VAL A 22 -10.97 16.66 14.45
N MET A 23 -11.76 15.63 14.77
CA MET A 23 -13.10 15.46 14.19
C MET A 23 -14.18 15.40 15.25
N ASP A 24 -15.35 15.89 14.85
CA ASP A 24 -16.59 15.84 15.61
C ASP A 24 -17.13 14.39 15.67
N GLU A 25 -17.67 13.98 16.83
CA GLU A 25 -18.21 12.63 17.06
C GLU A 25 -19.24 12.21 16.00
N SER A 26 -20.09 13.16 15.57
CA SER A 26 -21.08 12.96 14.52
C SER A 26 -20.47 12.59 13.16
N ARG A 27 -19.26 13.08 12.85
CA ARG A 27 -18.56 12.86 11.58
C ARG A 27 -17.68 11.60 11.61
N ALA A 28 -17.22 11.19 12.79
CA ALA A 28 -16.44 9.97 12.99
C ALA A 28 -17.24 8.69 12.65
N PHE A 29 -18.53 8.66 12.98
CA PHE A 29 -19.42 7.52 12.67
C PHE A 29 -19.80 7.40 11.18
N HIS A 30 -19.51 8.40 10.36
CA HIS A 30 -19.85 8.41 8.93
C HIS A 30 -18.63 8.30 8.01
N GLN A 31 -17.45 7.98 8.55
CA GLN A 31 -16.31 7.72 7.68
C GLN A 31 -16.50 6.39 6.96
N ASP A 32 -16.95 6.48 5.70
CA ASP A 32 -16.98 5.36 4.76
C ASP A 32 -15.54 5.12 4.24
N ILE A 33 -14.65 4.71 5.15
CA ILE A 33 -13.24 4.45 4.81
C ILE A 33 -13.19 3.16 4.01
N ARG A 34 -13.23 3.30 2.68
CA ARG A 34 -13.01 2.16 1.79
C ARG A 34 -11.55 1.69 1.87
N PRO A 35 -11.30 0.38 1.66
CA PRO A 35 -9.95 -0.13 1.51
C PRO A 35 -9.21 0.52 0.33
N GLN A 36 -7.93 0.83 0.55
CA GLN A 36 -7.04 1.36 -0.48
C GLN A 36 -6.45 0.23 -1.30
N LYS A 37 -6.50 0.31 -2.62
CA LYS A 37 -5.94 -0.69 -3.54
C LYS A 37 -4.57 -0.25 -4.01
N ILE A 38 -3.53 -0.96 -3.61
CA ILE A 38 -2.13 -0.64 -3.94
C ILE A 38 -1.53 -1.75 -4.80
N ILE A 39 -0.92 -1.36 -5.91
CA ILE A 39 -0.12 -2.26 -6.76
C ILE A 39 1.33 -2.26 -6.26
N ILE A 40 1.98 -3.42 -6.27
CA ILE A 40 3.43 -3.55 -6.08
C ILE A 40 4.04 -4.29 -7.27
N LEU A 41 4.78 -3.59 -8.13
CA LEU A 41 5.63 -4.20 -9.15
C LEU A 41 6.98 -4.56 -8.53
N ASN A 42 7.14 -5.83 -8.18
CA ASN A 42 8.33 -6.33 -7.50
C ASN A 42 9.35 -6.89 -8.52
N LEU A 43 10.36 -6.07 -8.81
CA LEU A 43 11.48 -6.36 -9.70
C LEU A 43 12.70 -6.92 -8.96
N MET A 44 12.64 -7.05 -7.64
CA MET A 44 13.76 -7.57 -6.85
C MET A 44 13.94 -9.08 -7.07
N PRO A 45 15.19 -9.59 -6.98
CA PRO A 45 15.48 -11.01 -7.11
C PRO A 45 14.98 -11.82 -5.91
N LYS A 46 14.98 -11.25 -4.70
CA LYS A 46 14.51 -11.90 -3.46
C LYS A 46 13.09 -11.46 -3.13
N LYS A 47 12.10 -12.00 -3.85
CA LYS A 47 10.71 -11.51 -3.80
C LYS A 47 10.08 -11.54 -2.41
N ILE A 48 10.11 -12.70 -1.74
CA ILE A 48 9.52 -12.90 -0.39
C ILE A 48 10.13 -11.93 0.64
N GLN A 49 11.44 -11.69 0.57
CA GLN A 49 12.11 -10.74 1.46
C GLN A 49 11.61 -9.31 1.24
N THR A 50 11.54 -8.88 -0.02
CA THR A 50 11.04 -7.55 -0.40
C THR A 50 9.56 -7.38 -0.05
N GLU A 51 8.74 -8.39 -0.27
CA GLU A 51 7.32 -8.42 0.14
C GLU A 51 7.19 -8.18 1.64
N THR A 52 7.95 -8.93 2.45
CA THR A 52 7.94 -8.80 3.92
C THR A 52 8.33 -7.40 4.37
N GLN A 53 9.35 -6.80 3.73
CA GLN A 53 9.79 -5.44 4.05
C GLN A 53 8.73 -4.39 3.71
N LEU A 54 8.14 -4.47 2.52
CA LEU A 54 7.11 -3.53 2.07
C LEU A 54 5.84 -3.65 2.93
N LEU A 55 5.35 -4.86 3.16
CA LEU A 55 4.15 -5.10 3.95
C LEU A 55 4.33 -4.69 5.41
N ARG A 56 5.54 -4.81 5.98
CA ARG A 56 5.83 -4.33 7.35
C ARG A 56 5.68 -2.82 7.48
N LEU A 57 6.10 -2.05 6.47
CA LEU A 57 5.96 -0.60 6.47
C LEU A 57 4.51 -0.17 6.22
N LEU A 58 3.88 -0.78 5.22
CA LEU A 58 2.52 -0.42 4.81
C LEU A 58 1.45 -0.90 5.80
N GLY A 59 1.74 -1.98 6.55
CA GLY A 59 0.89 -2.50 7.61
C GLY A 59 0.87 -1.65 8.88
N ASN A 60 1.77 -0.67 9.03
CA ASN A 60 1.77 0.26 10.15
C ASN A 60 0.84 1.48 9.92
N SER A 61 -0.23 1.28 9.15
CA SER A 61 -1.23 2.28 8.84
C SER A 61 -2.59 1.84 9.38
N PRO A 62 -3.39 2.75 9.94
CA PRO A 62 -4.76 2.46 10.37
C PRO A 62 -5.76 2.34 9.19
N LEU A 63 -5.31 2.60 7.96
CA LEU A 63 -6.12 2.39 6.76
C LEU A 63 -6.04 0.92 6.33
N GLN A 64 -7.17 0.33 5.95
CA GLN A 64 -7.19 -0.98 5.32
C GLN A 64 -6.58 -0.89 3.91
N VAL A 65 -5.60 -1.74 3.60
CA VAL A 65 -4.92 -1.76 2.31
C VAL A 65 -4.99 -3.15 1.68
N HIS A 66 -5.41 -3.21 0.41
CA HIS A 66 -5.34 -4.40 -0.43
C HIS A 66 -4.16 -4.30 -1.38
N PHE A 67 -3.25 -5.27 -1.30
CA PHE A 67 -2.08 -5.35 -2.16
C PHE A 67 -2.35 -6.25 -3.36
N THR A 68 -1.82 -5.87 -4.52
CA THR A 68 -1.75 -6.72 -5.72
C THR A 68 -0.31 -6.72 -6.20
N PHE A 69 0.33 -7.88 -6.18
CA PHE A 69 1.70 -8.03 -6.67
C PHE A 69 1.71 -8.25 -8.18
N LEU A 70 2.58 -7.50 -8.86
CA LEU A 70 2.81 -7.60 -10.28
C LEU A 70 4.19 -8.13 -10.60
N ILE A 71 4.23 -8.92 -11.65
CA ILE A 71 5.45 -9.38 -12.31
C ILE A 71 5.37 -9.07 -13.82
N PRO A 72 6.48 -8.68 -14.47
CA PRO A 72 6.54 -8.61 -15.92
C PRO A 72 6.24 -9.98 -16.54
N SER A 73 5.39 -10.01 -17.57
CA SER A 73 4.99 -11.25 -18.25
C SER A 73 6.15 -12.01 -18.89
N THR A 74 7.22 -11.30 -19.23
CA THR A 74 8.43 -11.84 -19.88
C THR A 74 9.48 -12.33 -18.89
N HIS A 75 9.29 -12.13 -17.59
CA HIS A 75 10.31 -12.40 -16.58
C HIS A 75 10.00 -13.67 -15.78
N THR A 76 10.89 -14.66 -15.84
CA THR A 76 10.86 -15.84 -14.98
C THR A 76 11.87 -15.67 -13.84
N PRO A 77 11.44 -15.50 -12.58
CA PRO A 77 12.33 -15.38 -11.44
C PRO A 77 13.10 -16.68 -11.22
N LYS A 78 14.41 -16.58 -11.01
CA LYS A 78 15.27 -17.74 -10.71
C LYS A 78 15.26 -18.14 -9.23
N ASN A 79 14.96 -17.20 -8.33
CA ASN A 79 15.13 -17.35 -6.88
C ASN A 79 13.81 -17.45 -6.11
N THR A 80 12.68 -17.67 -6.79
CA THR A 80 11.36 -17.76 -6.16
C THR A 80 10.63 -18.97 -6.72
N ALA A 81 10.03 -19.77 -5.84
CA ALA A 81 9.25 -20.94 -6.24
C ALA A 81 8.12 -20.51 -7.17
N ARG A 82 7.89 -21.29 -8.23
CA ARG A 82 6.87 -20.99 -9.23
C ARG A 82 5.47 -20.96 -8.62
N GLU A 83 5.21 -21.87 -7.67
CA GLU A 83 3.98 -21.96 -6.89
C GLU A 83 3.63 -20.62 -6.20
N HIS A 84 4.61 -19.97 -5.55
CA HIS A 84 4.41 -18.64 -4.92
C HIS A 84 4.04 -17.56 -5.94
N LEU A 85 4.63 -17.61 -7.14
CA LEU A 85 4.33 -16.64 -8.19
C LEU A 85 2.94 -16.85 -8.75
N ASP A 86 2.56 -18.10 -8.99
CA ASP A 86 1.25 -18.44 -9.57
C ASP A 86 0.10 -18.14 -8.59
N GLU A 87 0.33 -18.27 -7.28
CA GLU A 87 -0.67 -17.98 -6.25
C GLU A 87 -0.80 -16.49 -5.95
N PHE A 88 0.32 -15.76 -5.82
CA PHE A 88 0.32 -14.41 -5.27
C PHE A 88 0.58 -13.29 -6.28
N TYR A 89 1.10 -13.60 -7.47
CA TYR A 89 1.42 -12.60 -8.49
C TYR A 89 0.44 -12.63 -9.66
N THR A 90 0.29 -11.48 -10.29
CA THR A 90 -0.44 -11.35 -11.54
C THR A 90 0.34 -10.52 -12.55
N THR A 91 -0.14 -10.48 -13.79
CA THR A 91 0.49 -9.70 -14.87
C THR A 91 -0.33 -8.45 -15.16
N PHE A 92 0.31 -7.46 -15.78
CA PHE A 92 -0.36 -6.21 -16.17
C PHE A 92 -1.62 -6.46 -17.02
N SER A 93 -1.58 -7.42 -17.94
CA SER A 93 -2.72 -7.79 -18.79
C SER A 93 -3.98 -8.14 -17.99
N ASN A 94 -3.81 -8.78 -16.82
CA ASN A 94 -4.92 -9.22 -15.97
C ASN A 94 -5.53 -8.09 -15.12
N ILE A 95 -4.83 -6.97 -14.95
CA ILE A 95 -5.27 -5.88 -14.07
C ILE A 95 -5.47 -4.55 -14.81
N ARG A 96 -5.15 -4.48 -16.11
CA ARG A 96 -5.24 -3.25 -16.92
C ARG A 96 -6.61 -2.56 -16.90
N HIS A 97 -7.67 -3.30 -16.57
CA HIS A 97 -9.05 -2.83 -16.50
C HIS A 97 -9.46 -2.40 -15.08
N LYS A 98 -8.61 -2.59 -14.08
CA LYS A 98 -8.85 -2.26 -12.67
C LYS A 98 -8.23 -0.89 -12.36
N ARG A 99 -8.85 -0.16 -11.43
CA ARG A 99 -8.33 1.10 -10.89
C ARG A 99 -7.70 0.85 -9.51
N PHE A 100 -6.60 1.55 -9.25
CA PHE A 100 -5.83 1.44 -8.02
C PHE A 100 -5.52 2.85 -7.51
N ASP A 101 -5.34 2.95 -6.20
CA ASP A 101 -5.09 4.20 -5.47
C ASP A 101 -3.61 4.57 -5.45
N GLY A 102 -2.74 3.58 -5.65
CA GLY A 102 -1.30 3.79 -5.68
C GLY A 102 -0.55 2.61 -6.28
N MET A 103 0.70 2.88 -6.66
CA MET A 103 1.60 1.89 -7.24
C MET A 103 3.01 2.09 -6.67
N ILE A 104 3.63 0.99 -6.25
CA ILE A 104 5.02 0.92 -5.82
C ILE A 104 5.78 0.12 -6.87
N ILE A 105 6.89 0.67 -7.36
CA ILE A 105 7.84 -0.03 -8.22
C ILE A 105 9.12 -0.18 -7.41
N THR A 106 9.56 -1.41 -7.20
CA THR A 106 10.80 -1.66 -6.45
C THR A 106 12.02 -1.30 -7.29
N GLY A 107 13.18 -1.20 -6.64
CA GLY A 107 14.45 -1.28 -7.35
C GLY A 107 14.60 -2.58 -8.14
N ALA A 108 15.60 -2.60 -9.03
CA ALA A 108 15.98 -3.76 -9.81
C ALA A 108 17.51 -3.80 -9.94
N PRO A 109 18.16 -4.97 -9.94
CA PRO A 109 19.61 -5.10 -10.08
C PRO A 109 20.02 -4.95 -11.56
N ILE A 110 19.83 -3.76 -12.13
CA ILE A 110 20.07 -3.45 -13.55
C ILE A 110 21.21 -2.43 -13.75
N GLU A 111 21.91 -2.07 -12.67
CA GLU A 111 23.01 -1.10 -12.65
C GLU A 111 24.19 -1.42 -13.57
N HIS A 112 24.34 -2.68 -13.98
CA HIS A 112 25.41 -3.13 -14.88
C HIS A 112 25.02 -3.16 -16.37
N LEU A 113 23.79 -2.80 -16.72
CA LEU A 113 23.36 -2.74 -18.13
C LEU A 113 23.88 -1.47 -18.82
N ALA A 114 24.30 -1.60 -20.07
CA ALA A 114 24.62 -0.45 -20.91
C ALA A 114 23.31 0.29 -21.30
N PHE A 115 23.32 1.62 -21.20
CA PHE A 115 22.20 2.50 -21.57
C PHE A 115 22.54 3.30 -22.83
#